data_AF-A0A9E4CG74-F1
#
_entry.id   AF-A0A9E4CG74-F1
#
_cell.length_a   1.000
_cell.length_b   1.000
_cell.length_c   1.000
_cell.angle_alpha   90.00
_cell.angle_beta   90.00
_cell.angle_gamma   90.00
#
_symmetry.space_group_name_H-M   'P 1'
#
loop_
_entity.id
_entity.type
_entity.pdbx_description
1 polymer ?
#
loop_
_entity_poly.entity_id
_entity_poly.type
_entity_poly.pdbx_seq_one_letter_code
_entity_poly.pdbx_strand_id
1 'polypeptide(L)'
;MNSHRNVARLFGVFFIIAFLAYGTGSGIIDSITGAPDFLANVYANSTTIIVGAILIALVHTFVNIGLPVLMLPILKRFNQTLAYGYLSLGIASTTVAVVGAIFLLLLAPLADEYVNAGSAPTGYFETIGIVL
;
A
#
# COMPACT_ATOMS: atom_id res chain seq x y z
N MET A 1 7.59 32.02 -16.95
CA MET A 1 8.73 31.12 -17.29
C MET A 1 8.96 29.95 -16.32
N ASN A 2 8.14 29.69 -15.29
CA ASN A 2 8.45 28.65 -14.26
C ASN A 2 7.42 27.51 -14.10
N SER A 3 6.28 27.54 -14.81
CA SER A 3 5.17 26.59 -14.58
C SER A 3 5.56 25.14 -14.88
N HIS A 4 6.18 24.85 -16.03
CA HIS A 4 6.58 23.49 -16.40
C HIS A 4 7.65 22.90 -15.46
N ARG A 5 8.61 23.73 -15.00
CA ARG A 5 9.66 23.30 -14.06
C ARG A 5 9.09 23.01 -12.67
N ASN A 6 8.05 23.73 -12.25
CA ASN A 6 7.35 23.48 -11.00
C ASN A 6 6.52 22.19 -11.05
N VAL A 7 5.82 21.93 -12.17
CA VAL A 7 5.10 20.66 -12.35
C VAL A 7 6.05 19.47 -12.35
N ALA A 8 7.20 19.57 -13.02
CA ALA A 8 8.21 18.52 -13.02
C ALA A 8 8.79 18.25 -11.62
N ARG A 9 9.05 19.31 -10.83
CA ARG A 9 9.49 19.16 -9.43
C ARG A 9 8.42 18.52 -8.56
N LEU A 10 7.17 18.96 -8.66
CA LEU A 10 6.07 18.42 -7.89
C LEU A 10 5.83 16.94 -8.23
N PHE A 11 5.91 16.58 -9.51
CA PHE A 11 5.87 15.19 -9.96
C PHE A 11 6.99 14.36 -9.33
N GLY A 12 8.24 14.85 -9.35
CA GLY A 12 9.36 14.16 -8.73
C GLY A 12 9.20 13.96 -7.22
N VAL A 13 8.71 14.99 -6.51
CA VAL A 13 8.42 14.90 -5.07
C VAL A 13 7.33 13.86 -4.80
N PHE A 14 6.26 13.86 -5.59
CA PHE A 14 5.20 12.87 -5.46
C PHE A 14 5.74 11.46 -5.72
N PHE A 15 6.57 11.30 -6.75
CA PHE A 15 7.14 10.00 -7.08
C PHE A 15 7.99 9.45 -5.93
N ILE A 16 8.87 10.28 -5.34
CA ILE A 16 9.71 9.88 -4.21
C ILE A 16 8.86 9.52 -2.99
N ILE A 17 7.87 10.33 -2.63
CA ILE A 17 7.00 10.05 -1.47
C ILE A 17 6.20 8.77 -1.68
N ALA A 18 5.67 8.54 -2.89
CA ALA A 18 4.93 7.32 -3.23
C ALA A 18 5.79 6.07 -3.01
N PHE A 19 7.01 6.07 -3.55
CA PHE A 19 7.94 4.94 -3.41
C PHE A 19 8.42 4.73 -1.98
N LEU A 20 8.73 5.81 -1.25
CA LEU A 20 9.14 5.71 0.15
C LEU A 20 7.99 5.19 1.03
N ALA A 21 6.77 5.72 0.85
CA ALA A 21 5.61 5.28 1.62
C ALA A 21 5.31 3.79 1.37
N TYR A 22 5.28 3.37 0.11
CA TYR A 22 5.05 1.96 -0.24
C TYR A 22 6.19 1.06 0.23
N GLY A 23 7.45 1.42 -0.07
CA GLY A 23 8.62 0.61 0.25
C GLY A 23 8.86 0.49 1.75
N THR A 24 8.71 1.58 2.51
CA THR A 24 8.82 1.53 3.97
C THR A 24 7.66 0.78 4.58
N GLY A 25 6.42 1.03 4.13
CA GLY A 25 5.25 0.32 4.66
C GLY A 25 5.31 -1.19 4.42
N SER A 26 5.67 -1.61 3.21
CA SER A 26 5.82 -3.04 2.87
C SER A 26 6.99 -3.67 3.62
N GLY A 27 8.15 -3.02 3.67
CA GLY A 27 9.30 -3.53 4.40
C GLY A 27 9.04 -3.70 5.90
N ILE A 28 8.25 -2.83 6.52
CA ILE A 28 7.82 -2.98 7.92
C ILE A 28 6.94 -4.23 8.06
N ILE A 29 5.93 -4.39 7.21
CA ILE A 29 5.00 -5.52 7.29
C ILE A 29 5.74 -6.84 7.05
N ASP A 30 6.56 -6.91 5.99
CA ASP A 30 7.36 -8.09 5.65
C ASP A 30 8.35 -8.47 6.76
N SER A 31 8.88 -7.48 7.50
CA SER A 31 9.77 -7.76 8.63
C SER A 31 9.07 -8.50 9.78
N ILE A 32 7.74 -8.35 9.89
CA ILE A 32 6.91 -8.97 10.93
C ILE A 32 6.32 -10.27 10.41
N THR A 33 5.84 -10.29 9.16
CA THR A 33 5.18 -11.47 8.56
C THR A 33 6.17 -12.53 8.06
N GLY A 34 7.42 -12.16 7.77
CA GLY A 34 8.47 -13.07 7.31
C GLY A 34 9.13 -13.91 8.42
N ALA A 35 8.78 -13.68 9.69
CA ALA A 35 9.31 -14.44 10.82
C ALA A 35 8.51 -15.73 11.08
N PRO A 36 9.12 -16.77 11.67
CA PRO A 36 8.37 -17.91 12.22
C PRO A 36 7.31 -17.43 13.22
N ASP A 37 6.18 -18.13 13.29
CA ASP A 37 5.03 -17.76 14.13
C ASP A 37 4.49 -16.34 13.85
N PHE A 38 4.36 -15.99 12.56
CA PHE A 38 4.02 -14.64 12.14
C PHE A 38 2.76 -14.07 12.80
N LEU A 39 1.70 -14.88 13.04
CA LEU A 39 0.48 -14.42 13.71
C LEU A 39 0.74 -13.92 15.14
N ALA A 40 1.63 -14.59 15.89
CA ALA A 40 2.02 -14.12 17.22
C ALA A 40 2.82 -12.81 17.15
N ASN A 41 3.69 -12.67 16.14
CA ASN A 41 4.46 -11.45 15.91
C ASN A 41 3.58 -10.28 15.46
N VAL A 42 2.57 -10.55 14.63
CA VAL A 42 1.54 -9.59 14.20
C VAL A 42 0.79 -9.07 15.42
N TYR A 43 0.31 -9.96 16.30
CA TYR A 43 -0.37 -9.57 17.54
C TYR A 43 0.51 -8.64 18.39
N ALA A 44 1.76 -9.04 18.64
CA ALA A 44 2.71 -8.28 19.43
C ALA A 44 3.07 -6.90 18.81
N ASN A 45 2.96 -6.77 17.49
CA ASN A 45 3.33 -5.57 16.74
C ASN A 45 2.16 -4.94 15.98
N SER A 46 0.93 -5.11 16.48
CA SER A 46 -0.31 -4.68 15.78
C SER A 46 -0.28 -3.21 15.36
N THR A 47 0.20 -2.31 16.24
CA THR A 47 0.36 -0.88 15.93
C THR A 47 1.30 -0.64 14.75
N THR A 48 2.39 -1.40 14.67
CA THR A 48 3.40 -1.28 13.62
C THR A 48 2.85 -1.74 12.27
N ILE A 49 2.06 -2.82 12.25
CA ILE A 49 1.34 -3.27 11.04
C ILE A 49 0.34 -2.23 10.58
N ILE A 50 -0.44 -1.65 11.50
CA ILE A 50 -1.41 -0.60 11.17
C ILE A 50 -0.68 0.61 10.56
N VAL A 51 0.46 1.02 11.12
CA VAL A 51 1.27 2.12 10.57
C VAL A 51 1.79 1.80 9.18
N GLY A 52 2.33 0.58 8.98
CA GLY A 52 2.79 0.12 7.66
C GLY A 52 1.67 0.13 6.62
N ALA A 53 0.50 -0.37 6.99
CA ALA A 53 -0.67 -0.40 6.13
C ALA A 53 -1.21 1.02 5.83
N ILE A 54 -1.20 1.94 6.80
CA ILE A 54 -1.57 3.35 6.59
C ILE A 54 -0.61 4.02 5.59
N LEU A 55 0.70 3.75 5.67
CA LEU A 55 1.66 4.27 4.70
C LEU A 55 1.35 3.79 3.28
N ILE A 56 1.04 2.49 3.11
CA ILE A 56 0.70 1.90 1.81
C ILE A 56 -0.67 2.37 1.30
N ALA A 57 -1.70 2.37 2.16
CA ALA A 57 -3.08 2.57 1.76
C ALA A 57 -3.47 4.04 1.63
N LEU A 58 -2.95 4.92 2.49
CA LEU A 58 -3.30 6.34 2.48
C LEU A 58 -2.22 7.15 1.76
N VAL A 59 -1.01 7.19 2.33
CA VAL A 59 0.04 8.10 1.84
C VAL A 59 0.42 7.79 0.41
N HIS A 60 0.72 6.52 0.11
CA HIS A 60 1.04 6.11 -1.25
C HIS A 60 -0.14 6.34 -2.22
N THR A 61 -1.38 6.04 -1.83
CA THR A 61 -2.57 6.25 -2.69
C THR A 61 -2.76 7.69 -3.14
N PHE A 62 -2.76 8.64 -2.21
CA PHE A 62 -2.98 10.05 -2.54
C PHE A 62 -1.91 10.57 -3.51
N VAL A 63 -0.67 10.18 -3.26
CA VAL A 63 0.47 10.67 -4.02
C VAL A 63 0.58 9.96 -5.37
N ASN A 64 0.31 8.66 -5.42
CA ASN A 64 0.33 7.86 -6.64
C ASN A 64 -0.79 8.23 -7.62
N ILE A 65 -1.99 8.58 -7.14
CA ILE A 65 -3.05 9.15 -7.99
C ILE A 65 -2.71 10.58 -8.42
N GLY A 66 -2.00 11.34 -7.58
CA GLY A 66 -1.51 12.67 -7.93
C GLY A 66 -0.57 12.69 -9.14
N LEU A 67 0.26 11.65 -9.32
CA LEU A 67 1.19 11.53 -10.46
C LEU A 67 0.50 11.62 -11.83
N PRO A 68 -0.47 10.75 -12.18
CA PRO A 68 -1.18 10.84 -13.44
C PRO A 68 -2.03 12.08 -13.58
N VAL A 69 -2.58 12.62 -12.49
CA VAL A 69 -3.33 13.89 -12.52
C VAL A 69 -2.42 15.05 -12.92
N LEU A 70 -1.19 15.11 -12.39
CA LEU A 70 -0.20 16.14 -12.74
C LEU A 70 0.30 15.98 -14.19
N MET A 71 0.40 14.75 -14.68
CA MET A 71 0.82 14.45 -16.06
C MET A 71 -0.30 14.63 -17.09
N LEU A 72 -1.56 14.58 -16.69
CA LEU A 72 -2.73 14.68 -17.57
C LEU A 72 -2.71 15.90 -18.51
N PRO A 73 -2.49 17.15 -18.05
CA PRO A 73 -2.44 18.31 -18.95
C PRO A 73 -1.23 18.29 -19.91
N ILE A 74 -0.17 17.54 -19.57
CA ILE A 74 1.03 17.40 -20.40
C ILE A 74 0.76 16.36 -21.49
N LEU A 75 0.29 15.16 -21.11
CA LEU A 75 0.01 14.07 -22.03
C LEU A 75 -1.14 14.39 -22.99
N LYS A 76 -2.14 15.15 -22.56
CA LYS A 76 -3.24 15.62 -23.41
C LYS A 76 -2.77 16.41 -24.64
N ARG A 77 -1.61 17.07 -24.58
CA ARG A 77 -1.03 17.80 -25.72
C ARG A 77 -0.50 16.87 -26.81
N PHE A 78 -0.15 15.64 -26.46
CA PHE A 78 0.40 14.65 -27.39
C PHE A 78 -0.68 13.68 -27.87
N ASN A 79 -1.41 13.05 -26.96
CA ASN A 79 -2.49 12.13 -27.28
C ASN A 79 -3.50 12.03 -26.12
N GLN A 80 -4.74 12.40 -26.40
CA GLN A 80 -5.81 12.42 -25.41
C GLN A 80 -6.16 11.02 -24.89
N THR A 81 -6.21 10.01 -25.75
CA THR A 81 -6.46 8.62 -25.37
C THR A 81 -5.39 8.10 -24.43
N LEU A 82 -4.11 8.41 -24.72
CA LEU A 82 -3.00 7.98 -23.87
C LEU A 82 -3.00 8.68 -22.50
N ALA A 83 -3.41 9.95 -22.45
CA ALA A 83 -3.52 10.69 -21.19
C ALA A 83 -4.57 10.09 -20.25
N TYR A 84 -5.75 9.75 -20.78
CA TYR A 84 -6.80 9.09 -20.00
C TYR A 84 -6.47 7.63 -19.70
N GLY A 85 -5.76 6.94 -20.60
CA GLY A 85 -5.19 5.62 -20.36
C GLY A 85 -4.23 5.62 -19.16
N TYR A 86 -3.30 6.57 -19.11
CA TYR A 86 -2.37 6.69 -17.98
C TYR A 86 -3.09 6.99 -16.65
N LEU A 87 -4.10 7.87 -16.66
CA LEU A 87 -4.90 8.14 -15.48
C LEU A 87 -5.67 6.92 -14.98
N SER A 88 -6.38 6.24 -15.89
CA SER A 88 -7.17 5.05 -15.54
C SER A 88 -6.29 3.91 -15.04
N LEU A 89 -5.14 3.68 -15.67
CA LEU A 89 -4.15 2.68 -15.20
C LEU A 89 -3.56 3.05 -13.84
N GLY A 90 -3.26 4.33 -13.60
CA GLY A 90 -2.78 4.79 -12.30
C GLY A 90 -3.81 4.56 -11.18
N ILE A 91 -5.08 4.84 -11.44
CA ILE A 91 -6.18 4.58 -10.49
C ILE A 91 -6.36 3.07 -10.29
N ALA A 92 -6.37 2.27 -11.36
CA ALA A 92 -6.51 0.82 -11.28
C ALA A 92 -5.37 0.19 -10.47
N SER A 93 -4.12 0.57 -10.76
CA SER A 93 -2.94 0.12 -10.01
C SER A 93 -3.02 0.50 -8.54
N THR A 94 -3.47 1.72 -8.22
CA THR A 94 -3.63 2.16 -6.83
C THR A 94 -4.74 1.39 -6.12
N THR A 95 -5.82 1.08 -6.83
CA THR A 95 -6.93 0.29 -6.28
C THR A 95 -6.46 -1.11 -5.89
N VAL A 96 -5.68 -1.77 -6.75
CA VAL A 96 -5.08 -3.08 -6.45
C VAL A 96 -4.17 -2.99 -5.21
N ALA A 97 -3.36 -1.94 -5.09
CA ALA A 97 -2.50 -1.73 -3.92
C ALA A 97 -3.30 -1.53 -2.63
N VAL A 98 -4.41 -0.77 -2.67
CA VAL A 98 -5.30 -0.57 -1.52
C VAL A 98 -5.97 -1.88 -1.11
N VAL A 99 -6.44 -2.69 -2.07
CA VAL A 99 -7.01 -4.02 -1.79
C VAL A 99 -5.98 -4.91 -1.09
N GLY A 100 -4.73 -4.94 -1.57
CA GLY A 100 -3.64 -5.66 -0.89
C GLY A 100 -3.41 -5.16 0.53
N ALA A 101 -3.40 -3.84 0.74
CA ALA A 101 -3.23 -3.27 2.09
C ALA A 101 -4.39 -3.63 3.04
N ILE A 102 -5.61 -3.79 2.53
CA ILE A 102 -6.76 -4.26 3.33
C ILE A 102 -6.55 -5.71 3.78
N PHE A 103 -6.06 -6.60 2.91
CA PHE A 103 -5.75 -7.98 3.31
C PHE A 103 -4.68 -8.03 4.41
N LEU A 104 -3.64 -7.20 4.30
CA LEU A 104 -2.63 -7.07 5.35
C LEU A 104 -3.21 -6.55 6.68
N LEU A 105 -4.19 -5.64 6.63
CA LEU A 105 -4.89 -5.17 7.84
C LEU A 105 -5.77 -6.24 8.47
N LEU A 106 -6.34 -7.16 7.69
CA LEU A 106 -7.12 -8.29 8.21
C LEU A 106 -6.26 -9.31 8.97
N LEU A 107 -4.94 -9.27 8.79
CA LEU A 107 -4.02 -10.09 9.57
C LEU A 107 -4.02 -9.74 11.06
N ALA A 108 -4.28 -8.47 11.41
CA ALA A 108 -4.35 -8.03 12.80
C ALA A 108 -5.51 -8.67 13.59
N PRO A 109 -6.79 -8.58 13.16
CA PRO A 109 -7.88 -9.26 13.86
C PRO A 109 -7.76 -10.79 13.79
N LEU A 110 -7.15 -11.34 12.73
CA LEU A 110 -6.85 -12.77 12.65
C LEU A 110 -5.83 -13.20 13.72
N ALA A 111 -4.81 -12.38 13.95
CA ALA A 111 -3.81 -12.58 14.99
C ALA A 111 -4.39 -12.44 16.41
N ASP A 112 -5.30 -11.49 16.63
CA ASP A 112 -6.04 -11.36 17.90
C ASP A 112 -6.82 -12.66 18.20
N GLU A 113 -7.56 -13.17 17.22
CA GLU A 113 -8.34 -14.40 17.39
C GLU A 113 -7.45 -15.64 17.57
N TYR A 114 -6.31 -15.70 16.86
CA TYR A 114 -5.31 -16.75 17.01
C TYR A 114 -4.76 -16.83 18.45
N VAL A 115 -4.44 -15.68 19.06
CA VAL A 115 -3.93 -15.65 20.45
C VAL A 115 -5.05 -15.98 21.44
N ASN A 116 -6.28 -15.50 21.21
CA ASN A 116 -7.43 -15.77 22.06
C ASN A 116 -7.87 -17.24 22.04
N ALA A 117 -7.62 -17.97 20.93
CA ALA A 117 -7.96 -19.38 20.79
C ALA A 117 -7.20 -20.30 21.77
N GLY A 118 -6.07 -19.84 22.33
CA GLY A 118 -5.35 -20.53 23.39
C GLY A 118 -4.90 -21.94 23.01
N SER A 119 -5.54 -22.97 23.58
CA SER A 119 -5.22 -24.39 23.33
C SER A 119 -6.13 -25.07 22.31
N ALA A 120 -7.03 -24.32 21.68
CA ALA A 120 -7.83 -24.83 20.56
C ALA A 120 -6.94 -25.11 19.32
N PRO A 121 -7.35 -25.98 18.39
CA PRO A 121 -6.57 -26.26 17.18
C PRO A 121 -6.41 -24.98 16.35
N THR A 122 -5.20 -24.46 16.20
CA THR A 122 -4.94 -23.17 15.55
C THR A 122 -4.62 -23.24 14.05
N GLY A 123 -4.46 -24.44 13.49
CA GLY A 123 -4.00 -24.63 12.10
C GLY A 123 -4.87 -23.97 11.01
N TYR A 124 -6.14 -23.68 11.31
CA TYR A 124 -7.00 -22.94 10.37
C TYR A 124 -6.64 -21.45 10.28
N PHE A 125 -6.20 -20.83 11.38
CA PHE A 125 -5.73 -19.44 11.36
C PHE A 125 -4.45 -19.29 10.56
N GLU A 126 -3.50 -20.21 10.70
CA GLU A 126 -2.28 -20.24 9.90
C GLU A 126 -2.60 -20.40 8.41
N THR A 127 -3.52 -21.31 8.08
CA THR A 127 -3.95 -21.50 6.68
C THR A 127 -4.60 -20.23 6.12
N ILE A 128 -5.47 -19.56 6.87
CA ILE A 128 -6.09 -18.30 6.45
C ILE A 128 -5.03 -17.20 6.31
N GLY A 129 -4.10 -17.10 7.26
CA GLY A 129 -3.05 -16.08 7.26
C GLY A 129 -2.02 -16.26 6.15
N ILE A 130 -1.80 -17.49 5.65
CA ILE A 130 -0.96 -17.75 4.46
C ILE A 130 -1.67 -17.35 3.16
N VAL A 131 -3.01 -17.41 3.13
CA VAL A 131 -3.82 -17.11 1.93
C VAL A 131 -4.08 -15.60 1.77
N LEU A 132 -4.11 -14.86 2.88
CA LEU A 132 -4.21 -13.39 2.91
C LEU A 132 -2.94 -12.72 2.39
#